data_AF-T1ARH1-F1
#
_entry.id   AF-T1ARH1-F1
#
_cell.length_a   1.000
_cell.length_b   1.000
_cell.length_c   1.000
_cell.angle_alpha   90.00
_cell.angle_beta   90.00
_cell.angle_gamma   90.00
#
_symmetry.space_group_name_H-M   'P 1'
#
loop_
_entity.id
_entity.type
_entity.pdbx_description
1 polymer ?
#
loop_
_entity_poly.entity_id
_entity_poly.type
_entity_poly.pdbx_seq_one_letter_code
_entity_poly.pdbx_strand_id
1 'polypeptide(L)'
;YGTLAALLLFADARLEVALLEVGLGGRLDAVNIIDADAAIVTTIGIDHTEYLGTDRDSIGREKAGIARSGRPLILGSSDVPDGLSGSAADAGATLLRLGLDFAIVAQVDGWRWSTPAGAGHALPAAGEIAAVDLLELSLAGPRQPENVAAAL
;
A
#
# COMPACT_ATOMS: atom_id res chain seq x y z
N TYR A 1 18.64 -12.99 7.46
CA TYR A 1 19.34 -13.52 6.27
C TYR A 1 18.42 -13.80 5.08
N GLY A 2 17.12 -14.10 5.27
CA GLY A 2 16.19 -14.40 4.17
C GLY A 2 16.06 -13.31 3.10
N THR A 3 15.85 -12.04 3.50
CA THR A 3 15.73 -10.91 2.57
C THR A 3 16.94 -10.76 1.65
N LEU A 4 18.15 -10.84 2.19
CA LEU A 4 19.37 -10.74 1.38
C LEU A 4 19.45 -11.85 0.33
N ALA A 5 19.17 -13.10 0.73
CA ALA A 5 19.18 -14.23 -0.19
C ALA A 5 18.15 -14.05 -1.30
N ALA A 6 16.93 -13.60 -0.96
CA ALA A 6 15.88 -13.32 -1.94
C ALA A 6 16.30 -12.22 -2.94
N LEU A 7 16.85 -11.11 -2.44
CA LEU A 7 17.30 -10.01 -3.30
C LEU A 7 18.43 -10.43 -4.26
N LEU A 8 19.35 -11.29 -3.81
CA LEU A 8 20.39 -11.84 -4.68
C LEU A 8 19.81 -12.71 -5.80
N LEU A 9 18.81 -13.55 -5.48
CA LEU A 9 18.13 -14.39 -6.47
C LEU A 9 17.30 -13.54 -7.45
N PHE A 10 16.63 -12.49 -6.98
CA PHE A 10 15.85 -11.58 -7.83
C PHE A 10 16.75 -10.80 -8.80
N ALA A 11 17.93 -10.38 -8.35
CA ALA A 11 18.92 -9.73 -9.19
C ALA A 11 19.41 -10.65 -10.32
N ASP A 12 19.65 -11.93 -10.04
CA ASP A 12 20.06 -12.92 -11.04
C ASP A 12 18.93 -13.25 -12.03
N ALA A 13 17.69 -13.32 -11.55
CA ALA A 13 16.53 -13.65 -12.35
C ALA A 13 16.11 -12.55 -13.34
N ARG A 14 16.62 -11.31 -13.21
CA ARG A 14 16.28 -10.14 -14.07
C ARG A 14 14.77 -9.91 -14.17
N LEU A 15 14.11 -9.86 -13.01
CA LEU A 15 12.67 -9.63 -12.92
C LEU A 15 12.29 -8.25 -13.48
N GLU A 16 11.13 -8.17 -14.13
CA GLU A 16 10.53 -6.90 -14.55
C GLU A 16 9.88 -6.16 -13.37
N VAL A 17 9.31 -6.92 -12.43
CA VAL A 17 8.66 -6.41 -11.22
C VAL A 17 8.95 -7.35 -10.05
N ALA A 18 9.19 -6.79 -8.88
CA ALA A 18 9.28 -7.53 -7.63
C ALA A 18 8.28 -6.94 -6.61
N LEU A 19 7.43 -7.80 -6.04
CA LEU A 19 6.58 -7.44 -4.92
C LEU A 19 7.25 -7.89 -3.63
N LEU A 20 7.58 -6.94 -2.75
CA LEU A 20 8.29 -7.19 -1.50
C LEU A 20 7.36 -6.94 -0.32
N GLU A 21 7.05 -7.99 0.43
CA GLU A 21 6.26 -7.89 1.66
C GLU A 21 7.15 -7.46 2.83
N VAL A 22 6.72 -6.42 3.55
CA VAL A 22 7.33 -5.98 4.81
C VAL A 22 7.04 -7.01 5.89
N GLY A 23 8.09 -7.49 6.58
CA GLY A 23 7.93 -8.45 7.66
C GLY A 23 7.32 -7.84 8.92
N LEU A 24 7.87 -6.75 9.42
CA LEU A 24 7.36 -6.05 10.61
C LEU A 24 7.57 -4.54 10.52
N GLY A 25 6.51 -3.78 10.82
CA GLY A 25 6.57 -2.32 10.82
C GLY A 25 6.70 -1.76 9.40
N GLY A 26 7.88 -1.25 9.07
CA GLY A 26 8.19 -0.69 7.77
C GLY A 26 9.55 0.01 7.76
N ARG A 27 9.68 1.09 8.54
CA ARG A 27 10.87 1.95 8.60
C ARG A 27 12.17 1.17 8.81
N LEU A 28 12.16 0.19 9.71
CA LEU A 28 13.35 -0.60 10.07
C LEU A 28 13.33 -2.04 9.51
N ASP A 29 12.40 -2.37 8.62
CA ASP A 29 12.34 -3.70 8.02
C ASP A 29 13.49 -3.91 7.01
N ALA A 30 14.00 -5.13 6.90
CA ALA A 30 15.08 -5.47 5.98
C ALA A 30 14.71 -5.21 4.51
N VAL A 31 13.44 -5.35 4.12
CA VAL A 31 13.02 -5.06 2.73
C VAL A 31 13.05 -3.57 2.41
N ASN A 32 13.00 -2.70 3.43
CA ASN A 32 12.99 -1.25 3.28
C ASN A 32 14.35 -0.68 2.82
N ILE A 33 15.34 -1.53 2.58
CA ILE A 33 16.58 -1.15 1.89
C ILE A 33 16.34 -0.83 0.40
N ILE A 34 15.22 -1.28 -0.18
CA ILE A 34 14.88 -1.05 -1.58
C ILE A 34 14.14 0.28 -1.72
N ASP A 35 14.54 1.06 -2.72
CA ASP A 35 13.82 2.27 -3.13
C ASP A 35 12.65 1.91 -4.03
N ALA A 36 11.53 1.54 -3.42
CA ALA A 36 10.34 1.10 -4.12
C ALA A 36 9.73 2.21 -5.00
N ASP A 37 9.26 1.83 -6.19
CA ASP A 37 8.58 2.76 -7.10
C ASP A 37 7.17 3.15 -6.64
N ALA A 38 6.56 2.28 -5.82
CA ALA A 38 5.29 2.48 -5.13
C ALA A 38 5.30 1.67 -3.83
N ALA A 39 4.62 2.15 -2.79
CA ALA A 39 4.49 1.44 -1.53
C ALA A 39 3.02 1.33 -1.12
N ILE A 40 2.67 0.22 -0.47
CA ILE A 40 1.28 -0.06 -0.04
C ILE A 40 1.29 -0.36 1.46
N VAL A 41 0.42 0.33 2.20
CA VAL A 41 0.04 0.00 3.56
C VAL A 41 -1.42 -0.45 3.51
N THR A 42 -1.69 -1.72 3.76
CA THR A 42 -3.06 -2.25 3.66
C THR A 42 -3.96 -1.64 4.73
N THR A 43 -3.62 -1.80 6.01
CA THR A 43 -4.37 -1.23 7.14
C THR A 43 -3.46 -0.87 8.30
N ILE A 44 -3.93 0.00 9.20
CA ILE A 44 -3.30 0.29 10.48
C ILE A 44 -4.17 -0.27 11.60
N GLY A 45 -3.70 -1.32 12.26
CA GLY A 45 -4.28 -1.87 13.48
C GLY A 45 -3.30 -1.78 14.65
N ILE A 46 -3.80 -1.95 15.87
CA ILE A 46 -2.94 -2.15 17.04
C ILE A 46 -2.37 -3.56 16.96
N ASP A 47 -1.07 -3.66 16.73
CA ASP A 47 -0.35 -4.92 16.59
C ASP A 47 1.11 -4.71 16.99
N HIS A 48 1.76 -5.76 17.49
CA HIS A 48 3.18 -5.77 17.85
C HIS A 48 3.64 -4.53 18.64
N THR A 49 2.89 -4.18 19.68
CA THR A 49 3.04 -2.91 20.41
C THR A 49 4.40 -2.71 21.06
N GLU A 50 5.10 -3.80 21.39
CA GLU A 50 6.48 -3.78 21.92
C GLU A 50 7.49 -3.21 20.92
N TYR A 51 7.19 -3.28 19.62
CA TYR A 51 8.09 -2.85 18.55
C TYR A 51 7.58 -1.60 17.82
N LEU A 52 6.27 -1.51 17.60
CA LEU A 52 5.67 -0.49 16.72
C LEU A 52 5.09 0.70 17.50
N GLY A 53 4.98 0.58 18.81
CA GLY A 53 4.31 1.55 19.68
C GLY A 53 2.91 1.11 20.08
N THR A 54 2.33 1.82 21.04
CA THR A 54 1.10 1.39 21.73
C THR A 54 -0.18 1.97 21.14
N ASP A 55 -0.06 2.80 20.10
CA ASP A 55 -1.20 3.51 19.49
C ASP A 55 -1.10 3.50 17.96
N ARG A 56 -2.22 3.84 17.31
CA ARG A 56 -2.29 3.82 15.85
C ARG A 56 -1.39 4.84 15.18
N ASP A 57 -1.07 5.94 15.85
CA ASP A 57 -0.22 6.98 15.28
C ASP A 57 1.24 6.56 15.25
N SER A 58 1.74 5.97 16.34
CA SER A 58 3.09 5.40 16.42
C SER A 58 3.27 4.27 15.41
N ILE A 59 2.30 3.36 15.33
CA ILE A 59 2.29 2.28 14.33
C ILE A 59 2.22 2.85 12.92
N GLY A 60 1.39 3.89 12.70
CA GLY A 60 1.26 4.60 11.44
C GLY A 60 2.58 5.20 10.97
N ARG A 61 3.32 5.88 11.86
CA ARG A 61 4.67 6.40 11.58
C ARG A 61 5.64 5.30 11.18
N GLU A 62 5.65 4.19 11.92
CA GLU A 62 6.56 3.09 11.65
C GLU A 62 6.30 2.44 10.29
N LYS A 63 5.01 2.22 9.96
CA LYS A 63 4.59 1.68 8.66
C LYS A 63 4.84 2.65 7.51
N ALA A 64 4.63 3.96 7.72
CA ALA A 64 4.90 4.99 6.74
C ALA A 64 6.38 5.16 6.40
N GLY A 65 7.30 4.55 7.15
CA GLY A 65 8.74 4.58 6.85
C GLY A 65 9.15 3.90 5.54
N ILE A 66 8.22 3.23 4.86
CA ILE A 66 8.42 2.72 3.48
C ILE A 66 8.12 3.75 2.40
N ALA A 67 7.60 4.93 2.77
CA ALA A 67 7.32 6.01 1.84
C ALA A 67 8.58 6.47 1.11
N ARG A 68 8.43 6.89 -0.15
CA ARG A 68 9.51 7.44 -0.98
C ARG A 68 9.09 8.75 -1.60
N SER A 69 10.03 9.69 -1.65
CA SER A 69 9.79 11.04 -2.15
C SER A 69 9.35 11.03 -3.61
N GLY A 70 8.28 11.74 -3.93
CA GLY A 70 7.68 11.79 -5.26
C GLY A 70 7.07 10.47 -5.74
N ARG A 71 6.94 9.46 -4.86
CA ARG A 71 6.35 8.16 -5.17
C ARG A 71 5.00 7.98 -4.45
N PRO A 72 4.08 7.18 -5.01
CA PRO A 72 2.82 6.89 -4.36
C PRO A 72 3.02 6.03 -3.10
N LEU A 73 2.33 6.44 -2.03
CA LEU A 73 2.07 5.62 -0.84
C LEU A 73 0.57 5.34 -0.82
N ILE A 74 0.17 4.10 -1.05
CA ILE A 74 -1.23 3.69 -1.13
C ILE A 74 -1.66 3.16 0.23
N LEU A 75 -2.80 3.64 0.73
CA LEU A 75 -3.41 3.18 1.97
C LEU A 75 -4.76 2.50 1.67
N GLY A 76 -4.83 1.20 1.93
CA GLY A 76 -6.04 0.37 1.77
C GLY A 76 -7.10 0.58 2.86
N SER A 77 -7.13 1.75 3.48
CA SER A 77 -8.01 2.12 4.58
C SER A 77 -8.46 3.56 4.44
N SER A 78 -9.73 3.83 4.73
CA SER A 78 -10.27 5.20 4.83
C SER A 78 -9.93 5.88 6.15
N ASP A 79 -9.57 5.09 7.17
CA ASP A 79 -9.17 5.56 8.49
C ASP A 79 -7.65 5.74 8.52
N VAL A 80 -7.21 7.00 8.45
CA VAL A 80 -5.82 7.42 8.27
C VAL A 80 -5.29 8.06 9.55
N PRO A 81 -4.39 7.40 10.30
CA PRO A 81 -3.77 7.99 11.49
C PRO A 81 -2.89 9.19 11.13
N ASP A 82 -2.86 10.20 12.00
CA ASP A 82 -2.06 11.43 11.80
C ASP A 82 -0.57 11.12 11.69
N GLY A 83 -0.12 10.08 12.41
CA GLY A 83 1.25 9.60 12.31
C GLY A 83 1.63 9.14 10.89
N LEU A 84 0.72 8.45 10.19
CA LEU A 84 0.97 7.99 8.82
C LEU A 84 0.95 9.15 7.84
N SER A 85 -0.08 10.01 7.91
CA SER A 85 -0.22 11.14 7.00
C SER A 85 0.92 12.15 7.15
N GLY A 86 1.33 12.45 8.38
CA GLY A 86 2.48 13.29 8.69
C GLY A 86 3.79 12.71 8.14
N SER A 87 4.09 11.43 8.42
CA SER A 87 5.30 10.80 7.90
C SER A 87 5.33 10.68 6.37
N ALA A 88 4.19 10.45 5.73
CA ALA A 88 4.08 10.47 4.27
C ALA A 88 4.40 11.87 3.70
N ALA A 89 3.88 12.92 4.33
CA ALA A 89 4.15 14.30 3.95
C ALA A 89 5.61 14.68 4.16
N ASP A 90 6.20 14.31 5.30
CA ASP A 90 7.62 14.55 5.62
C ASP A 90 8.55 13.85 4.62
N ALA A 91 8.20 12.65 4.16
CA ALA A 91 8.91 11.94 3.12
C ALA A 91 8.70 12.53 1.70
N GLY A 92 7.73 13.44 1.54
CA GLY A 92 7.32 13.99 0.24
C GLY A 92 6.66 12.97 -0.67
N ALA A 93 5.98 11.96 -0.11
CA ALA A 93 5.26 10.94 -0.86
C ALA A 93 3.85 11.40 -1.24
N THR A 94 3.31 10.85 -2.32
CA THR A 94 1.91 11.08 -2.72
C THR A 94 1.01 10.05 -2.04
N LEU A 95 0.32 10.46 -0.99
CA LEU A 95 -0.60 9.58 -0.25
C LEU A 95 -1.92 9.38 -1.02
N LEU A 96 -2.23 8.13 -1.37
CA LEU A 96 -3.49 7.71 -2.02
C LEU A 96 -4.30 6.86 -1.03
N ARG A 97 -5.60 7.13 -0.87
CA ARG A 97 -6.44 6.55 0.19
C ARG A 97 -7.72 5.93 -0.34
N LEU A 98 -8.03 4.76 0.20
CA LEU A 98 -9.32 4.12 -0.02
C LEU A 98 -10.46 5.02 0.49
N GLY A 99 -11.51 5.16 -0.33
CA GLY A 99 -12.68 5.99 -0.07
C GLY A 99 -12.52 7.46 -0.43
N LEU A 100 -11.31 7.91 -0.80
CA LEU A 100 -11.06 9.28 -1.25
C LEU A 100 -10.44 9.32 -2.64
N ASP A 101 -9.29 8.66 -2.82
CA ASP A 101 -8.52 8.70 -4.06
C ASP A 101 -8.88 7.52 -4.97
N PHE A 102 -9.35 6.41 -4.39
CA PHE A 102 -9.93 5.27 -5.10
C PHE A 102 -11.00 4.60 -4.23
N ALA A 103 -11.87 3.80 -4.83
CA ALA A 103 -12.94 3.09 -4.14
C ALA A 103 -13.18 1.72 -4.76
N ILE A 104 -13.72 0.80 -3.95
CA ILE A 104 -14.25 -0.48 -4.41
C ILE A 104 -15.69 -0.65 -3.93
N VAL A 105 -16.57 -1.12 -4.81
CA VAL A 105 -18.00 -1.28 -4.52
C VAL A 105 -18.47 -2.65 -5.01
N ALA A 106 -19.22 -3.37 -4.18
CA ALA A 106 -19.82 -4.64 -4.56
C ALA A 106 -20.82 -4.46 -5.72
N GLN A 107 -20.81 -5.41 -6.64
CA GLN A 107 -21.75 -5.55 -7.75
C GLN A 107 -22.49 -6.89 -7.63
N VAL A 108 -23.47 -7.13 -8.51
CA VAL A 108 -24.24 -8.40 -8.53
C VAL A 108 -23.33 -9.62 -8.75
N ASP A 109 -22.33 -9.50 -9.63
CA ASP A 109 -21.44 -10.60 -10.04
C ASP A 109 -19.94 -10.31 -9.75
N GLY A 110 -19.64 -9.47 -8.76
CA GLY A 110 -18.26 -9.12 -8.44
C GLY A 110 -18.09 -7.76 -7.79
N TRP A 111 -17.09 -7.01 -8.22
CA TRP A 111 -16.68 -5.74 -7.62
C TRP A 111 -16.34 -4.72 -8.69
N ARG A 112 -16.55 -3.44 -8.39
CA ARG A 112 -16.13 -2.33 -9.25
C ARG A 112 -15.13 -1.47 -8.49
N TRP A 113 -13.93 -1.35 -9.04
CA TRP A 113 -12.92 -0.40 -8.60
C TRP A 113 -13.05 0.89 -9.42
N SER A 114 -12.80 2.05 -8.81
CA SER A 114 -12.85 3.33 -9.50
C SER A 114 -12.05 4.43 -8.82
N THR A 115 -11.65 5.44 -9.60
CA THR A 115 -11.08 6.71 -9.11
C THR A 115 -12.07 7.87 -9.35
N PRO A 116 -12.03 8.95 -8.55
CA PRO A 116 -12.85 10.12 -8.81
C PRO A 116 -12.52 10.76 -10.17
N ALA A 117 -13.53 11.34 -10.83
CA ALA A 117 -13.33 12.03 -12.11
C ALA A 117 -12.33 13.19 -11.97
N GLY A 118 -11.30 13.22 -12.83
CA GLY A 118 -10.23 14.23 -12.76
C GLY A 118 -9.18 13.97 -11.68
N ALA A 119 -9.34 12.92 -10.86
CA ALA A 119 -8.33 12.47 -9.90
C ALA A 119 -7.26 11.60 -10.57
N GLY A 120 -6.80 12.03 -11.76
CA GLY A 120 -5.61 11.49 -12.43
C GLY A 120 -4.38 11.72 -11.56
N HIS A 121 -4.33 11.03 -10.43
CA HIS A 121 -3.15 10.90 -9.62
C HIS A 121 -2.18 10.16 -10.50
N ALA A 122 -1.03 10.79 -10.72
CA ALA A 122 0.07 10.29 -11.50
C ALA A 122 0.61 8.99 -10.88
N LEU A 123 -0.10 7.88 -11.06
CA LEU A 123 0.52 6.57 -11.10
C LEU A 123 1.37 6.60 -12.38
N PRO A 124 2.71 6.60 -12.31
CA PRO A 124 3.55 6.92 -13.46
C PRO A 124 3.45 5.94 -14.65
N ALA A 125 2.61 4.91 -14.57
CA ALA A 125 2.47 3.88 -15.59
C ALA A 125 1.03 3.37 -15.84
N ALA A 126 0.06 3.66 -14.98
CA ALA A 126 -1.33 3.35 -15.25
C ALA A 126 -1.93 4.56 -15.97
N GLY A 127 -2.45 4.37 -17.19
CA GLY A 127 -3.26 5.40 -17.85
C GLY A 127 -4.45 5.85 -16.97
N GLU A 128 -5.27 6.76 -17.48
CA GLU A 128 -6.52 7.22 -16.83
C GLU A 128 -7.55 6.07 -16.67
N ILE A 129 -7.22 5.03 -15.90
CA ILE A 129 -8.15 3.97 -15.57
C ILE A 129 -9.12 4.56 -14.54
N ALA A 130 -10.24 5.06 -15.05
CA ALA A 130 -11.29 5.62 -14.23
C ALA A 130 -12.07 4.54 -13.47
N ALA A 131 -12.21 3.33 -14.05
CA ALA A 131 -12.90 2.21 -13.43
C ALA A 131 -12.50 0.86 -14.02
N VAL A 132 -12.54 -0.18 -13.19
CA VAL A 132 -12.33 -1.59 -13.56
C VAL A 132 -13.40 -2.44 -12.89
N ASP A 133 -14.07 -3.31 -13.66
CA ASP A 133 -14.95 -4.34 -13.11
C ASP A 133 -14.13 -5.63 -12.87
N LEU A 134 -14.29 -6.20 -11.68
CA LEU A 134 -13.60 -7.37 -11.18
C LEU A 134 -14.61 -8.48 -10.94
N LEU A 135 -14.21 -9.71 -11.23
CA LEU A 135 -14.98 -10.91 -10.89
C LEU A 135 -15.02 -11.11 -9.36
N GLU A 136 -15.84 -12.05 -8.90
CA GLU A 136 -15.84 -12.45 -7.50
C GLU A 136 -14.45 -12.89 -7.02
N LEU A 137 -14.12 -12.50 -5.78
CA LEU A 137 -12.88 -12.87 -5.14
C LEU A 137 -12.95 -14.32 -4.69
N SER A 138 -11.98 -15.13 -5.14
CA SER A 138 -11.82 -16.51 -4.69
C SER A 138 -11.38 -16.62 -3.22
N LEU A 139 -10.90 -15.51 -2.63
CA LEU A 139 -10.53 -15.39 -1.23
C LEU A 139 -11.70 -14.86 -0.40
N ALA A 140 -12.13 -15.64 0.58
CA ALA A 140 -13.11 -15.20 1.56
C ALA A 140 -12.46 -14.29 2.62
N GLY A 141 -13.21 -13.30 3.09
CA GLY A 141 -12.82 -12.48 4.24
C GLY A 141 -13.33 -11.05 4.13
N PRO A 142 -13.67 -10.41 5.27
CA PRO A 142 -14.31 -9.10 5.27
C PRO A 142 -13.40 -7.95 4.80
N ARG A 143 -12.09 -8.18 4.66
CA ARG A 143 -11.11 -7.17 4.21
C ARG A 143 -10.52 -7.43 2.82
N GLN A 144 -10.95 -8.52 2.16
CA GLN A 144 -10.42 -8.86 0.84
C GLN A 144 -10.76 -7.81 -0.23
N PRO A 145 -11.95 -7.20 -0.23
CA PRO A 145 -12.25 -6.12 -1.17
C PRO A 145 -11.27 -4.94 -1.04
N GLU A 146 -10.99 -4.49 0.18
CA GLU A 146 -10.10 -3.35 0.45
C GLU A 146 -8.65 -3.65 0.07
N ASN A 147 -8.17 -4.88 0.35
CA ASN A 147 -6.84 -5.32 -0.06
C ASN A 147 -6.70 -5.31 -1.59
N VAL A 148 -7.72 -5.80 -2.30
CA VAL A 148 -7.75 -5.79 -3.78
C VAL A 148 -7.79 -4.37 -4.31
N ALA A 149 -8.57 -3.50 -3.68
CA ALA A 149 -8.67 -2.10 -4.08
C ALA A 149 -7.33 -1.35 -4.00
N ALA A 150 -6.52 -1.66 -2.99
CA ALA A 150 -5.20 -1.07 -2.83
C ALA A 150 -4.14 -1.63 -3.79
N ALA A 151 -4.39 -2.78 -4.41
CA ALA A 151 -3.47 -3.45 -5.33
C ALA A 151 -3.71 -3.08 -6.81
N LEU A 152 -4.80 -2.36 -7.11
CA LEU A 152 -5.21 -1.90 -8.45
C LEU A 152 -4.82 -0.43 -8.64
#